data_AF-A0A919EI65-F1
#
_entry.id   AF-A0A919EI65-F1
#
_cell.length_a   1.000
_cell.length_b   1.000
_cell.length_c   1.000
_cell.angle_alpha   90.00
_cell.angle_beta   90.00
_cell.angle_gamma   90.00
#
_symmetry.space_group_name_H-M   'P 1'
#
loop_
_entity.id
_entity.type
_entity.pdbx_description
1 polymer ?
#
loop_
_entity_poly.entity_id
_entity_poly.type
_entity_poly.pdbx_seq_one_letter_code
_entity_poly.pdbx_strand_id
1 'polypeptide(L)'
;MDLFVCAGCGAELSVPVERVALPPEAHAWMPALMEPGTYAVDPDPWGRPWRHREEIGASEAAALGVYAPLYAVATGPRNMIVLAPGDTRGTRLLPERSGDSCLGVVAGDEPGLLCAGCGLGVGFREDDCGVRQTVRYDPGAVVRRSLGVPPPAAPVRLLPPVDPEGHWDVRWTAAAGTALARLLAASGGRALRLPAGLPTVMFGRAVERLLPAGPPFLTVGLAGPGLPGTDADIVLVPADRRTGEPWRPAGDAVPVPLPAPVWARLTGAGETSPTPVSGTLPAQVVRDDYPHPDRPAYLFHPDHRTLRRTLARMPEVRQPWLRALYDRL
;
A
#
# COMPACT_ATOMS: atom_id res chain seq x y z
N MET A 1 13.01 -12.51 -12.45
CA MET A 1 13.00 -11.24 -13.20
C MET A 1 12.14 -11.42 -14.44
N ASP A 2 11.29 -10.44 -14.69
CA ASP A 2 10.40 -10.37 -15.83
C ASP A 2 10.74 -9.15 -16.68
N LEU A 3 10.47 -9.23 -17.99
CA LEU A 3 10.59 -8.14 -18.95
C LEU A 3 9.24 -7.93 -19.62
N PHE A 4 8.78 -6.69 -19.72
CA PHE A 4 7.58 -6.36 -20.48
C PHE A 4 7.95 -5.91 -21.89
N VAL A 5 7.27 -6.49 -22.87
CA VAL A 5 7.42 -6.14 -24.30
C VAL A 5 6.08 -5.73 -24.89
N CYS A 6 6.12 -4.93 -25.95
CA CYS A 6 4.94 -4.52 -26.70
C CYS A 6 4.27 -5.72 -27.36
N ALA A 7 2.95 -5.88 -27.18
CA ALA A 7 2.20 -6.96 -27.83
C ALA A 7 2.15 -6.80 -29.35
N GLY A 8 2.22 -5.57 -29.88
CA GLY A 8 2.14 -5.30 -31.31
C GLY A 8 3.43 -5.59 -32.08
N CYS A 9 4.59 -5.17 -31.58
CA CYS A 9 5.87 -5.29 -32.31
C CYS A 9 6.99 -6.02 -31.54
N GLY A 10 6.75 -6.42 -30.28
CA GLY A 10 7.75 -7.12 -29.47
C GLY A 10 8.88 -6.25 -28.93
N ALA A 11 8.86 -4.93 -29.14
CA ALA A 11 9.86 -4.01 -28.59
C ALA A 11 9.85 -4.04 -27.05
N GLU A 12 11.03 -3.96 -26.43
CA GLU A 12 11.16 -3.90 -24.98
C GLU A 12 10.57 -2.60 -24.43
N LEU A 13 9.72 -2.72 -23.43
CA LEU A 13 9.04 -1.60 -22.79
C LEU A 13 9.53 -1.36 -21.37
N SER A 14 10.17 -2.33 -20.73
CA SER A 14 10.71 -2.17 -19.37
C SER A 14 12.16 -2.60 -19.28
N VAL A 15 12.80 -2.24 -18.17
CA VAL A 15 13.98 -2.97 -17.67
C VAL A 15 13.55 -4.35 -17.12
N PRO A 16 14.48 -5.28 -16.86
CA PRO A 16 14.19 -6.44 -16.03
C PRO A 16 13.68 -6.02 -14.65
N VAL A 17 12.50 -6.48 -14.28
CA VAL A 17 11.82 -6.13 -13.02
C VAL A 17 11.41 -7.36 -12.21
N GLU A 18 11.32 -7.20 -10.90
CA GLU A 18 10.83 -8.20 -9.96
C GLU A 18 9.35 -7.98 -9.66
N ARG A 19 8.55 -9.05 -9.64
CA ARG A 19 7.17 -8.96 -9.15
C ARG A 19 7.14 -8.78 -7.64
N VAL A 20 6.41 -7.78 -7.16
CA VAL A 20 6.11 -7.56 -5.74
C VAL A 20 4.60 -7.37 -5.52
N ALA A 21 4.18 -7.42 -4.26
CA ALA A 21 2.83 -7.06 -3.86
C ALA A 21 2.58 -5.55 -4.09
N LEU A 22 1.36 -5.18 -4.44
CA LEU A 22 0.99 -3.76 -4.58
C LEU A 22 1.10 -3.06 -3.21
N PRO A 23 1.85 -1.95 -3.08
CA PRO A 23 1.97 -1.24 -1.81
C PRO A 23 0.61 -0.69 -1.32
N PRO A 24 0.30 -0.73 -0.02
CA PRO A 24 -0.98 -0.25 0.51
C PRO A 24 -1.21 1.25 0.27
N GLU A 25 -0.13 2.03 0.17
CA GLU A 25 -0.11 3.45 -0.16
C GLU A 25 -0.30 3.76 -1.65
N ALA A 26 -0.76 2.80 -2.47
CA ALA A 26 -1.03 2.99 -3.90
C ALA A 26 -1.92 4.17 -4.26
N HIS A 27 -2.65 4.71 -3.27
CA HIS A 27 -3.56 5.83 -3.42
C HIS A 27 -3.21 7.04 -2.53
N ALA A 28 -2.01 7.06 -1.94
CA ALA A 28 -1.47 8.18 -1.17
C ALA A 28 -0.80 9.23 -2.08
N TRP A 29 -0.27 10.30 -1.50
CA TRP A 29 0.52 11.31 -2.21
C TRP A 29 2.01 10.91 -2.30
N MET A 30 2.73 11.51 -3.25
CA MET A 30 4.17 11.45 -3.62
C MET A 30 5.13 10.73 -2.62
N PRO A 31 6.22 10.03 -3.04
CA PRO A 31 6.91 9.95 -4.35
C PRO A 31 6.43 8.78 -5.25
N ALA A 32 7.28 8.25 -6.13
CA ALA A 32 7.00 7.04 -6.92
C ALA A 32 6.42 5.91 -6.06
N LEU A 33 5.41 5.20 -6.59
CA LEU A 33 4.75 4.13 -5.85
C LEU A 33 5.62 2.88 -5.73
N MET A 34 6.20 2.47 -6.85
CA MET A 34 6.99 1.24 -6.92
C MET A 34 8.47 1.54 -6.66
N GLU A 35 9.14 0.68 -5.90
CA GLU A 35 10.59 0.68 -5.82
C GLU A 35 11.18 0.41 -7.23
N PRO A 36 12.28 1.10 -7.62
CA PRO A 36 12.95 0.82 -8.90
C PRO A 36 13.33 -0.66 -9.05
N GLY A 37 13.15 -1.19 -10.26
CA GLY A 37 13.38 -2.60 -10.55
C GLY A 37 12.25 -3.52 -10.10
N THR A 38 11.09 -3.00 -9.70
CA THR A 38 9.94 -3.80 -9.26
C THR A 38 8.65 -3.46 -10.02
N TYR A 39 7.73 -4.42 -10.06
CA TYR A 39 6.37 -4.22 -10.58
C TYR A 39 5.33 -4.92 -9.72
N ALA A 40 4.12 -4.39 -9.70
CA ALA A 40 2.95 -5.04 -9.11
C ALA A 40 1.85 -5.22 -10.16
N VAL A 41 0.89 -6.09 -9.86
CA VAL A 41 -0.37 -6.18 -10.62
C VAL A 41 -1.46 -5.63 -9.71
N ASP A 42 -2.13 -4.57 -10.15
CA ASP A 42 -3.29 -4.00 -9.45
C ASP A 42 -4.54 -4.80 -9.84
N PRO A 43 -5.11 -5.62 -8.95
CA PRO A 43 -6.26 -6.48 -9.27
C PRO A 43 -7.56 -5.68 -9.42
N ASP A 44 -7.61 -4.47 -8.88
CA ASP A 44 -8.79 -3.63 -8.93
C ASP A 44 -8.98 -3.04 -10.32
N PRO A 45 -10.22 -2.72 -10.72
CA PRO A 45 -10.43 -1.88 -11.88
C PRO A 45 -9.74 -0.53 -11.65
N TRP A 46 -9.07 -0.03 -12.67
CA TRP A 46 -8.34 1.22 -12.59
C TRP A 46 -8.62 2.12 -13.80
N GLY A 47 -8.52 3.43 -13.58
CA GLY A 47 -8.73 4.44 -14.61
C GLY A 47 -10.20 4.70 -14.90
N ARG A 48 -10.41 5.50 -15.94
CA ARG A 48 -11.74 5.87 -16.42
C ARG A 48 -12.44 4.69 -17.12
N PRO A 49 -13.78 4.70 -17.21
CA PRO A 49 -14.68 5.66 -16.58
C PRO A 49 -14.78 5.47 -15.06
N TRP A 50 -14.94 6.58 -14.36
CA TRP A 50 -15.30 6.59 -12.94
C TRP A 50 -16.80 6.71 -12.84
N ARG A 51 -17.43 5.81 -12.10
CA ARG A 51 -18.88 5.82 -11.88
C ARG A 51 -19.18 6.12 -10.43
N HIS A 52 -20.19 6.96 -10.22
CA HIS A 52 -20.64 7.31 -8.90
C HIS A 52 -21.42 6.17 -8.27
N ARG A 53 -21.52 6.17 -6.94
CA ARG A 53 -22.20 5.13 -6.17
C ARG A 53 -23.64 4.93 -6.65
N GLU A 54 -24.36 6.01 -6.92
CA GLU A 54 -25.77 6.01 -7.33
C GLU A 54 -25.98 5.30 -8.67
N GLU A 55 -24.93 5.22 -9.48
CA GLU A 55 -24.95 4.62 -10.81
C GLU A 55 -24.69 3.11 -10.77
N ILE A 56 -24.15 2.57 -9.67
CA ILE A 56 -23.73 1.17 -9.55
C ILE A 56 -24.64 0.44 -8.56
N GLY A 57 -25.36 -0.57 -9.05
CA GLY A 57 -26.18 -1.45 -8.20
C GLY A 57 -25.33 -2.30 -7.24
N ALA A 58 -25.91 -2.76 -6.13
CA ALA A 58 -25.16 -3.52 -5.11
C ALA A 58 -24.49 -4.80 -5.63
N SER A 59 -25.13 -5.52 -6.56
CA SER A 59 -24.57 -6.72 -7.20
C SER A 59 -23.40 -6.39 -8.12
N GLU A 60 -23.51 -5.29 -8.88
CA GLU A 60 -22.45 -4.81 -9.76
C GLU A 60 -21.25 -4.33 -8.94
N ALA A 61 -21.48 -3.56 -7.87
CA ALA A 61 -20.43 -3.14 -6.95
C ALA A 61 -19.69 -4.35 -6.35
N ALA A 62 -20.42 -5.40 -5.96
CA ALA A 62 -19.81 -6.62 -5.44
C ALA A 62 -18.94 -7.34 -6.48
N ALA A 63 -19.36 -7.38 -7.76
CA ALA A 63 -18.54 -7.88 -8.86
C ALA A 63 -17.29 -7.01 -9.12
N LEU A 64 -17.34 -5.73 -8.74
CA LEU A 64 -16.21 -4.81 -8.72
C LEU A 64 -15.34 -4.95 -7.45
N GLY A 65 -15.69 -5.85 -6.53
CA GLY A 65 -15.01 -6.05 -5.25
C GLY A 65 -15.28 -4.93 -4.25
N VAL A 66 -16.42 -4.24 -4.38
CA VAL A 66 -16.85 -3.13 -3.53
C VAL A 66 -18.12 -3.52 -2.80
N TYR A 67 -18.05 -3.55 -1.47
CA TYR A 67 -19.09 -3.99 -0.56
C TYR A 67 -19.67 -2.85 0.30
N ALA A 68 -19.00 -1.68 0.31
CA ALA A 68 -19.53 -0.44 0.87
C ALA A 68 -19.29 0.78 -0.06
N PRO A 69 -20.10 1.84 0.05
CA PRO A 69 -20.07 3.01 -0.82
C PRO A 69 -18.77 3.80 -0.85
N LEU A 70 -18.11 3.80 -1.99
CA LEU A 70 -17.05 4.76 -2.30
C LEU A 70 -17.63 5.94 -3.08
N TYR A 71 -16.95 7.09 -3.01
CA TYR A 71 -17.36 8.30 -3.73
C TYR A 71 -17.44 8.08 -5.25
N ALA A 72 -16.44 7.39 -5.79
CA ALA A 72 -16.39 6.94 -7.16
C ALA A 72 -15.68 5.59 -7.22
N VAL A 73 -16.12 4.73 -8.14
CA VAL A 73 -15.53 3.42 -8.40
C VAL A 73 -15.03 3.43 -9.85
N ALA A 74 -13.75 3.10 -10.04
CA ALA A 74 -13.23 2.86 -11.37
C ALA A 74 -13.92 1.62 -11.95
N THR A 75 -14.29 1.70 -13.22
CA THR A 75 -14.80 0.54 -13.98
C THR A 75 -13.97 0.28 -15.22
N GLY A 76 -12.76 0.84 -15.27
CA GLY A 76 -11.77 0.59 -16.33
C GLY A 76 -11.14 -0.80 -16.23
N PRO A 77 -10.04 -1.03 -16.97
CA PRO A 77 -9.35 -2.32 -17.00
C PRO A 77 -8.87 -2.77 -15.62
N ARG A 78 -8.87 -4.09 -15.41
CA ARG A 78 -8.31 -4.75 -14.23
C ARG A 78 -6.92 -5.29 -14.54
N ASN A 79 -6.18 -5.65 -13.48
CA ASN A 79 -4.87 -6.29 -13.59
C ASN A 79 -3.83 -5.40 -14.27
N MET A 80 -3.91 -4.08 -14.04
CA MET A 80 -2.94 -3.14 -14.56
C MET A 80 -1.56 -3.46 -13.99
N ILE A 81 -0.54 -3.42 -14.83
CA ILE A 81 0.85 -3.69 -14.44
C ILE A 81 1.47 -2.36 -14.01
N VAL A 82 1.74 -2.21 -12.72
CA VAL A 82 2.24 -0.97 -12.13
C VAL A 82 3.74 -1.05 -11.95
N LEU A 83 4.46 -0.04 -12.46
CA LEU A 83 5.93 0.04 -12.45
C LEU A 83 6.38 1.42 -11.97
N ALA A 84 7.65 1.50 -11.58
CA ALA A 84 8.28 2.79 -11.35
C ALA A 84 8.46 3.52 -12.71
N PRO A 85 8.28 4.85 -12.74
CA PRO A 85 8.62 5.69 -13.88
C PRO A 85 9.91 5.31 -14.64
N GLY A 86 11.01 5.20 -13.90
CA GLY A 86 12.35 5.00 -14.44
C GLY A 86 12.61 3.60 -15.00
N ASP A 87 11.73 2.65 -14.73
CA ASP A 87 11.84 1.27 -15.23
C ASP A 87 11.28 1.11 -16.64
N THR A 88 10.67 2.16 -17.20
CA THR A 88 10.05 2.17 -18.52
C THR A 88 11.06 2.61 -19.59
N ARG A 89 11.08 1.90 -20.73
CA ARG A 89 11.94 2.13 -21.90
C ARG A 89 11.12 2.02 -23.18
N GLY A 90 11.66 2.47 -24.32
CA GLY A 90 11.04 2.23 -25.63
C GLY A 90 9.61 2.77 -25.77
N THR A 91 9.25 3.78 -24.98
CA THR A 91 7.92 4.41 -24.99
C THR A 91 8.03 5.90 -25.30
N ARG A 92 6.92 6.46 -25.80
CA ARG A 92 6.71 7.89 -25.97
C ARG A 92 5.42 8.29 -25.25
N LEU A 93 5.44 9.43 -24.58
CA LEU A 93 4.24 10.00 -23.97
C LEU A 93 3.54 10.91 -25.00
N LEU A 94 2.22 10.82 -25.09
CA LEU A 94 1.35 11.78 -25.76
C LEU A 94 0.64 12.63 -24.70
N PRO A 95 1.14 13.84 -24.39
CA PRO A 95 0.52 14.71 -23.39
C PRO A 95 -0.92 15.08 -23.72
N GLU A 96 -1.30 15.12 -25.00
CA GLU A 96 -2.64 15.45 -25.47
C GLU A 96 -3.70 14.40 -25.07
N ARG A 97 -3.25 13.20 -24.65
CA ARG A 97 -4.11 12.13 -24.12
C ARG A 97 -4.10 12.08 -22.58
N SER A 98 -3.45 13.03 -21.92
CA SER A 98 -3.55 13.15 -20.47
C SER A 98 -4.93 13.68 -20.09
N GLY A 99 -5.44 13.25 -18.93
CA GLY A 99 -6.63 13.85 -18.36
C GLY A 99 -6.34 15.23 -17.76
N ASP A 100 -7.39 15.89 -17.27
CA ASP A 100 -7.27 17.16 -16.57
C ASP A 100 -6.41 17.00 -15.30
N SER A 101 -5.31 17.76 -15.24
CA SER A 101 -4.35 17.73 -14.14
C SER A 101 -4.01 19.15 -13.68
N CYS A 102 -3.40 19.27 -12.50
CA CYS A 102 -2.98 20.58 -11.98
C CYS A 102 -1.66 21.03 -12.59
N LEU A 103 -0.60 20.21 -12.45
CA LEU A 103 0.77 20.58 -12.82
C LEU A 103 1.52 19.48 -13.55
N GLY A 104 0.83 18.42 -13.99
CA GLY A 104 1.49 17.18 -14.38
C GLY A 104 0.78 16.36 -15.43
N VAL A 105 0.90 15.05 -15.32
CA VAL A 105 0.30 14.08 -16.22
C VAL A 105 -0.56 13.14 -15.40
N VAL A 106 -1.82 13.01 -15.78
CA VAL A 106 -2.72 12.00 -15.20
C VAL A 106 -3.28 11.10 -16.30
N ALA A 107 -3.84 9.98 -15.89
CA ALA A 107 -4.52 9.06 -16.80
C ALA A 107 -5.71 9.75 -17.49
N GLY A 108 -5.69 9.79 -18.83
CA GLY A 108 -6.85 10.17 -19.63
C GLY A 108 -7.77 8.98 -19.91
N ASP A 109 -8.70 9.17 -20.86
CA ASP A 109 -9.61 8.11 -21.32
C ASP A 109 -8.91 7.07 -22.21
N GLU A 110 -7.91 7.51 -22.99
CA GLU A 110 -7.11 6.63 -23.86
C GLU A 110 -5.69 6.47 -23.32
N PRO A 111 -5.00 5.34 -23.64
CA PRO A 111 -3.60 5.18 -23.34
C PRO A 111 -2.74 6.31 -23.95
N GLY A 112 -2.18 7.14 -23.07
CA GLY A 112 -1.25 8.22 -23.42
C GLY A 112 0.20 7.77 -23.51
N LEU A 113 0.54 6.61 -22.95
CA LEU A 113 1.87 6.03 -23.09
C LEU A 113 1.88 5.04 -24.26
N LEU A 114 2.67 5.35 -25.29
CA LEU A 114 2.72 4.56 -26.51
C LEU A 114 4.05 3.85 -26.67
N CYS A 115 4.05 2.69 -27.34
CA CYS A 115 5.27 2.07 -27.84
C CYS A 115 5.95 2.98 -28.87
N ALA A 116 7.24 3.27 -28.70
CA ALA A 116 8.00 4.09 -29.64
C ALA A 116 8.22 3.40 -31.00
N GLY A 117 8.19 2.06 -31.04
CA GLY A 117 8.42 1.28 -32.27
C GLY A 117 7.22 1.23 -33.20
N CYS A 118 6.02 0.96 -32.69
CA CYS A 118 4.81 0.78 -33.52
C CYS A 118 3.68 1.77 -33.22
N GLY A 119 3.82 2.62 -32.20
CA GLY A 119 2.80 3.59 -31.81
C GLY A 119 1.60 3.02 -31.05
N LEU A 120 1.55 1.71 -30.77
CA LEU A 120 0.49 1.09 -29.97
C LEU A 120 0.39 1.76 -28.59
N GLY A 121 -0.82 2.05 -28.12
CA GLY A 121 -1.08 2.49 -26.75
C GLY A 121 -0.83 1.35 -25.77
N VAL A 122 0.23 1.46 -24.97
CA VAL A 122 0.67 0.40 -24.05
C VAL A 122 0.27 0.68 -22.60
N GLY A 123 -0.17 1.90 -22.29
CA GLY A 123 -0.68 2.21 -20.95
C GLY A 123 -0.73 3.70 -20.63
N PHE A 124 -0.51 4.00 -19.36
CA PHE A 124 -0.69 5.32 -18.78
C PHE A 124 0.52 5.74 -17.94
N ARG A 125 0.77 7.04 -17.94
CA ARG A 125 1.75 7.72 -17.10
C ARG A 125 1.00 8.61 -16.12
N GLU A 126 1.26 8.44 -14.84
CA GLU A 126 0.83 9.41 -13.81
C GLU A 126 2.04 10.03 -13.16
N ASP A 127 2.03 11.35 -13.07
CA ASP A 127 3.04 12.21 -12.48
C ASP A 127 2.42 13.60 -12.27
N ASP A 128 1.55 13.74 -11.26
CA ASP A 128 0.91 15.00 -10.89
C ASP A 128 0.94 15.16 -9.37
N CYS A 129 0.82 16.40 -8.88
CA CYS A 129 1.01 16.72 -7.46
C CYS A 129 0.02 16.02 -6.51
N GLY A 130 -1.11 15.54 -7.03
CA GLY A 130 -2.15 14.84 -6.26
C GLY A 130 -2.08 13.31 -6.28
N VAL A 131 -1.14 12.70 -7.02
CA VAL A 131 -1.08 11.25 -7.23
C VAL A 131 0.34 10.71 -7.09
N ARG A 132 0.46 9.39 -6.84
CA ARG A 132 1.76 8.71 -6.90
C ARG A 132 2.28 8.71 -8.34
N GLN A 133 3.59 8.88 -8.49
CA GLN A 133 4.21 8.68 -9.80
C GLN A 133 4.18 7.20 -10.16
N THR A 134 3.61 6.87 -11.31
CA THR A 134 3.47 5.50 -11.79
C THR A 134 3.54 5.41 -13.30
N VAL A 135 3.93 4.23 -13.79
CA VAL A 135 3.52 3.76 -15.11
C VAL A 135 2.59 2.58 -14.90
N ARG A 136 1.47 2.57 -15.63
CA ARG A 136 0.53 1.44 -15.64
C ARG A 136 0.36 0.91 -17.04
N TYR A 137 0.90 -0.28 -17.32
CA TYR A 137 0.65 -0.94 -18.60
C TYR A 137 -0.70 -1.62 -18.62
N ASP A 138 -1.36 -1.50 -19.77
CA ASP A 138 -2.54 -2.28 -20.09
C ASP A 138 -2.11 -3.74 -20.34
N PRO A 139 -2.62 -4.71 -19.55
CA PRO A 139 -2.26 -6.12 -19.71
C PRO A 139 -2.63 -6.72 -21.07
N GLY A 140 -3.54 -6.09 -21.83
CA GLY A 140 -3.86 -6.47 -23.21
C GLY A 140 -2.88 -5.93 -24.26
N ALA A 141 -2.09 -4.91 -23.92
CA ALA A 141 -1.16 -4.25 -24.84
C ALA A 141 0.31 -4.63 -24.62
N VAL A 142 0.61 -5.39 -23.56
CA VAL A 142 1.96 -5.84 -23.22
C VAL A 142 2.01 -7.34 -22.96
N VAL A 143 3.17 -7.94 -23.25
CA VAL A 143 3.43 -9.35 -22.95
C VAL A 143 4.55 -9.44 -21.93
N ARG A 144 4.29 -10.18 -20.84
CA ARG A 144 5.31 -10.51 -19.85
C ARG A 144 6.19 -11.65 -20.37
N ARG A 145 7.51 -11.44 -20.41
CA ARG A 145 8.51 -12.49 -20.67
C ARG A 145 9.29 -12.78 -19.40
N SER A 146 9.25 -14.03 -18.94
CA SER A 146 10.12 -14.48 -17.86
C SER A 146 11.55 -14.61 -18.40
N LEU A 147 12.51 -14.03 -17.70
CA LEU A 147 13.93 -14.16 -18.05
C LEU A 147 14.58 -15.40 -17.43
N GLY A 148 13.86 -16.15 -16.57
CA GLY A 148 14.41 -17.32 -15.86
C GLY A 148 15.48 -16.99 -14.82
N VAL A 149 15.84 -15.72 -14.64
CA VAL A 149 16.82 -15.26 -13.65
C VAL A 149 16.11 -14.90 -12.34
N PRO A 150 16.54 -15.42 -11.17
CA PRO A 150 15.95 -15.01 -9.89
C PRO A 150 16.25 -13.52 -9.62
N PRO A 151 15.35 -12.79 -8.94
CA PRO A 151 15.67 -11.46 -8.47
C PRO A 151 16.87 -11.51 -7.50
N PRO A 152 17.73 -10.48 -7.48
CA PRO A 152 18.77 -10.39 -6.47
C PRO A 152 18.13 -10.38 -5.08
N ALA A 153 18.75 -11.07 -4.11
CA ALA A 153 18.29 -11.02 -2.73
C ALA A 153 18.46 -9.60 -2.20
N ALA A 154 17.36 -8.83 -2.16
CA ALA A 154 17.38 -7.50 -1.56
C ALA A 154 17.23 -7.66 -0.03
N PRO A 155 18.14 -7.09 0.79
CA PRO A 155 17.92 -7.05 2.22
C PRO A 155 16.65 -6.25 2.54
N VAL A 156 15.89 -6.69 3.55
CA VAL A 156 14.76 -5.90 4.05
C VAL A 156 15.33 -4.60 4.62
N ARG A 157 15.15 -3.50 3.89
CA ARG A 157 15.47 -2.17 4.40
C ARG A 157 14.41 -1.82 5.43
N LEU A 158 14.86 -1.56 6.66
CA LEU A 158 13.97 -1.01 7.68
C LEU A 158 13.44 0.33 7.18
N LEU A 159 12.15 0.53 7.41
CA LEU A 159 11.46 1.74 7.04
C LEU A 159 11.31 2.63 8.30
N PRO A 160 11.99 3.78 8.38
CA PRO A 160 11.79 4.71 9.48
C PRO A 160 10.31 5.11 9.60
N PRO A 161 9.75 5.16 10.83
CA PRO A 161 8.38 5.60 11.05
C PRO A 161 8.14 7.07 10.75
N VAL A 162 9.20 7.88 10.87
CA VAL A 162 9.17 9.34 10.72
C VAL A 162 10.04 9.71 9.53
N ASP A 163 9.52 10.58 8.67
CA ASP A 163 10.23 11.11 7.51
C ASP A 163 11.27 12.17 7.90
N PRO A 164 12.16 12.59 6.99
CA PRO A 164 13.19 13.59 7.29
C PRO A 164 12.65 14.92 7.83
N GLU A 165 11.42 15.27 7.47
CA GLU A 165 10.73 16.49 7.89
C GLU A 165 10.05 16.35 9.26
N GLY A 166 10.08 15.17 9.89
CA GLY A 166 9.47 14.93 11.20
C GLY A 166 7.98 14.57 11.16
N HIS A 167 7.44 14.26 9.97
CA HIS A 167 6.09 13.75 9.81
C HIS A 167 6.07 12.23 9.86
N TRP A 168 4.91 11.64 10.14
CA TRP A 168 4.77 10.19 9.99
C TRP A 168 4.89 9.81 8.52
N ASP A 169 5.75 8.83 8.22
CA ASP A 169 5.94 8.34 6.86
C ASP A 169 4.59 7.83 6.31
N VAL A 170 4.24 8.26 5.11
CA VAL A 170 2.98 7.94 4.43
C VAL A 170 2.76 6.44 4.26
N ARG A 171 3.82 5.65 4.15
CA ARG A 171 3.76 4.18 4.04
C ARG A 171 3.38 3.56 5.39
N TRP A 172 3.83 4.15 6.50
CA TRP A 172 3.41 3.74 7.85
C TRP A 172 1.94 4.03 8.11
N THR A 173 1.47 5.24 7.78
CA THR A 173 0.06 5.62 7.99
C THR A 173 -0.87 4.82 7.08
N ALA A 174 -0.48 4.52 5.83
CA ALA A 174 -1.22 3.65 4.93
C ALA A 174 -1.24 2.19 5.41
N ALA A 175 -0.09 1.63 5.80
CA ALA A 175 -0.01 0.29 6.38
C ALA A 175 -0.91 0.16 7.62
N ALA A 176 -0.91 1.17 8.48
CA ALA A 176 -1.80 1.22 9.64
C ALA A 176 -3.28 1.33 9.22
N GLY A 177 -3.62 2.10 8.19
CA GLY A 177 -4.99 2.19 7.66
C GLY A 177 -5.52 0.83 7.19
N THR A 178 -4.73 0.09 6.40
CA THR A 178 -5.07 -1.26 5.94
C THR A 178 -5.15 -2.25 7.10
N ALA A 179 -4.18 -2.24 8.01
CA ALA A 179 -4.17 -3.14 9.17
C ALA A 179 -5.34 -2.85 10.12
N LEU A 180 -5.68 -1.58 10.35
CA LEU A 180 -6.81 -1.19 11.18
C LEU A 180 -8.14 -1.68 10.59
N ALA A 181 -8.34 -1.59 9.27
CA ALA A 181 -9.54 -2.17 8.63
C ALA A 181 -9.70 -3.66 8.95
N ARG A 182 -8.59 -4.41 8.86
CA ARG A 182 -8.55 -5.85 9.14
C ARG A 182 -8.70 -6.16 10.64
N LEU A 183 -8.10 -5.36 11.52
CA LEU A 183 -8.29 -5.46 12.97
C LEU A 183 -9.76 -5.26 13.36
N LEU A 184 -10.42 -4.24 12.77
CA LEU A 184 -11.83 -4.01 13.00
C LEU A 184 -12.63 -5.24 12.57
N ALA A 185 -12.47 -5.71 11.33
CA ALA A 185 -13.18 -6.92 10.86
C ALA A 185 -12.94 -8.15 11.77
N ALA A 186 -11.68 -8.42 12.14
CA ALA A 186 -11.30 -9.53 13.01
C ALA A 186 -11.85 -9.41 14.44
N SER A 187 -12.07 -8.17 14.93
CA SER A 187 -12.63 -7.94 16.27
C SER A 187 -14.04 -8.49 16.43
N GLY A 188 -14.82 -8.54 15.35
CA GLY A 188 -16.25 -8.84 15.39
C GLY A 188 -17.03 -7.84 16.25
N GLY A 189 -16.53 -6.60 16.40
CA GLY A 189 -17.14 -5.55 17.21
C GLY A 189 -16.76 -5.59 18.70
N ARG A 190 -15.87 -6.48 19.11
CA ARG A 190 -15.37 -6.57 20.49
C ARG A 190 -14.24 -5.56 20.75
N ALA A 191 -14.04 -5.22 22.02
CA ALA A 191 -12.89 -4.41 22.44
C ALA A 191 -11.57 -5.11 22.08
N LEU A 192 -10.52 -4.34 21.82
CA LEU A 192 -9.17 -4.87 21.56
C LEU A 192 -8.19 -4.41 22.63
N ARG A 193 -7.38 -5.35 23.13
CA ARG A 193 -6.22 -5.06 23.97
C ARG A 193 -4.95 -5.15 23.13
N LEU A 194 -4.35 -3.99 22.86
CA LEU A 194 -3.14 -3.86 22.04
C LEU A 194 -1.87 -4.15 22.88
N PRO A 195 -0.78 -4.61 22.24
CA PRO A 195 0.50 -4.76 22.91
C PRO A 195 1.15 -3.39 23.12
N ALA A 196 1.98 -3.27 24.17
CA ALA A 196 2.67 -2.02 24.49
C ALA A 196 3.61 -1.56 23.35
N GLY A 197 3.97 -0.28 23.37
CA GLY A 197 4.90 0.30 22.40
C GLY A 197 4.24 0.75 21.10
N LEU A 198 4.95 0.61 19.99
CA LEU A 198 4.56 1.19 18.69
C LEU A 198 3.20 0.70 18.16
N PRO A 199 2.76 -0.56 18.36
CA PRO A 199 1.39 -0.96 17.99
C PRO A 199 0.31 -0.15 18.71
N THR A 200 0.48 0.13 20.01
CA THR A 200 -0.44 1.00 20.76
C THR A 200 -0.39 2.44 20.25
N VAL A 201 0.79 2.95 19.89
CA VAL A 201 0.92 4.29 19.27
C VAL A 201 0.18 4.37 17.93
N MET A 202 0.29 3.34 17.09
CA MET A 202 -0.33 3.30 15.76
C MET A 202 -1.85 3.17 15.82
N PHE A 203 -2.37 2.30 16.70
CA PHE A 203 -3.77 1.88 16.65
C PHE A 203 -4.60 2.35 17.84
N GLY A 204 -3.99 2.63 19.00
CA GLY A 204 -4.70 2.82 20.28
C GLY A 204 -5.81 3.86 20.21
N ARG A 205 -5.48 5.07 19.75
CA ARG A 205 -6.48 6.16 19.62
C ARG A 205 -7.62 5.81 18.67
N ALA A 206 -7.30 5.11 17.57
CA ALA A 206 -8.32 4.71 16.60
C ALA A 206 -9.22 3.60 17.18
N VAL A 207 -8.64 2.62 17.86
CA VAL A 207 -9.36 1.54 18.55
C VAL A 207 -10.28 2.10 19.63
N GLU A 208 -9.79 2.98 20.51
CA GLU A 208 -10.58 3.63 21.56
C GLU A 208 -11.77 4.42 21.01
N ARG A 209 -11.59 5.05 19.84
CA ARG A 209 -12.66 5.84 19.20
C ARG A 209 -13.69 4.95 18.48
N LEU A 210 -13.26 3.82 17.92
CA LEU A 210 -14.05 3.04 16.96
C LEU A 210 -14.68 1.78 17.56
N LEU A 211 -14.12 1.22 18.63
CA LEU A 211 -14.57 0.00 19.28
C LEU A 211 -15.06 0.27 20.71
N PRO A 212 -15.94 -0.58 21.26
CA PRO A 212 -16.40 -0.45 22.63
C PRO A 212 -15.24 -0.61 23.63
N ALA A 213 -15.40 -0.01 24.81
CA ALA A 213 -14.48 -0.19 25.94
C ALA A 213 -14.95 -1.31 26.87
N GLY A 214 -13.99 -1.99 27.52
CA GLY A 214 -14.26 -2.99 28.56
C GLY A 214 -14.38 -4.44 28.04
N PRO A 215 -14.44 -5.42 28.96
CA PRO A 215 -14.55 -6.82 28.61
C PRO A 215 -15.94 -7.17 28.04
N PRO A 216 -16.04 -8.24 27.22
CA PRO A 216 -14.95 -9.10 26.75
C PRO A 216 -14.11 -8.43 25.65
N PHE A 217 -12.79 -8.55 25.75
CA PHE A 217 -11.84 -8.06 24.75
C PHE A 217 -11.12 -9.21 24.07
N LEU A 218 -10.67 -8.97 22.83
CA LEU A 218 -9.66 -9.79 22.17
C LEU A 218 -8.27 -9.21 22.41
N THR A 219 -7.27 -10.07 22.43
CA THR A 219 -5.87 -9.71 22.54
C THR A 219 -5.22 -9.62 21.17
N VAL A 220 -4.38 -8.58 21.00
CA VAL A 220 -3.57 -8.40 19.80
C VAL A 220 -2.11 -8.64 20.16
N GLY A 221 -1.41 -9.48 19.39
CA GLY A 221 0.01 -9.80 19.56
C GLY A 221 0.83 -9.54 18.30
N LEU A 222 2.14 -9.74 18.41
CA LEU A 222 3.07 -9.78 17.28
C LEU A 222 3.45 -11.24 17.04
N ALA A 223 3.41 -11.70 15.78
CA ALA A 223 3.88 -13.03 15.40
C ALA A 223 4.63 -12.98 14.07
N GLY A 224 5.55 -13.92 13.85
CA GLY A 224 6.26 -14.03 12.59
C GLY A 224 7.60 -14.76 12.71
N PRO A 225 8.39 -14.81 11.62
CA PRO A 225 9.65 -15.51 11.57
C PRO A 225 10.61 -15.08 12.69
N GLY A 226 11.16 -16.04 13.43
CA GLY A 226 12.14 -15.79 14.49
C GLY A 226 11.57 -15.30 15.82
N LEU A 227 10.25 -15.09 15.92
CA LEU A 227 9.58 -14.78 17.19
C LEU A 227 9.08 -16.06 17.89
N PRO A 228 8.99 -16.05 19.23
CA PRO A 228 8.29 -17.10 19.95
C PRO A 228 6.79 -17.11 19.58
N GLY A 229 6.13 -18.24 19.83
CA GLY A 229 4.68 -18.33 19.72
C GLY A 229 3.97 -17.36 20.65
N THR A 230 2.72 -17.02 20.32
CA THR A 230 1.87 -16.10 21.08
C THR A 230 0.46 -16.67 21.23
N ASP A 231 -0.14 -16.51 22.41
CA ASP A 231 -1.51 -16.93 22.70
C ASP A 231 -2.54 -15.82 22.40
N ALA A 232 -2.20 -14.91 21.47
CA ALA A 232 -3.06 -13.77 21.15
C ALA A 232 -4.16 -14.20 20.19
N ASP A 233 -5.36 -13.64 20.35
CA ASP A 233 -6.51 -13.95 19.49
C ASP A 233 -6.29 -13.45 18.05
N ILE A 234 -5.63 -12.30 17.91
CA ILE A 234 -5.29 -11.66 16.64
C ILE A 234 -3.80 -11.34 16.64
N VAL A 235 -3.10 -11.58 15.54
CA VAL A 235 -1.66 -11.34 15.43
C VAL A 235 -1.31 -10.44 14.26
N LEU A 236 -0.48 -9.43 14.51
CA LEU A 236 0.16 -8.64 13.46
C LEU A 236 1.35 -9.43 12.92
N VAL A 237 1.34 -9.70 11.61
CA VAL A 237 2.29 -10.60 10.93
C VAL A 237 2.91 -9.93 9.71
N PRO A 238 4.11 -10.34 9.25
CA PRO A 238 4.66 -9.80 8.02
C PRO A 238 3.89 -10.37 6.83
N ALA A 239 3.61 -9.53 5.84
CA ALA A 239 3.16 -9.94 4.52
C ALA A 239 4.37 -10.35 3.65
N ASP A 240 4.20 -11.39 2.86
CA ASP A 240 5.18 -11.78 1.84
C ASP A 240 5.36 -10.63 0.83
N ARG A 241 6.62 -10.22 0.57
CA ARG A 241 6.93 -9.10 -0.33
C ARG A 241 6.42 -9.33 -1.75
N ARG A 242 6.37 -10.59 -2.21
CA ARG A 242 6.04 -10.95 -3.59
C ARG A 242 4.55 -11.13 -3.80
N THR A 243 3.88 -11.78 -2.86
CA THR A 243 2.46 -12.16 -3.00
C THR A 243 1.53 -11.26 -2.19
N GLY A 244 2.03 -10.62 -1.13
CA GLY A 244 1.22 -9.88 -0.17
C GLY A 244 0.47 -10.79 0.81
N GLU A 245 0.64 -12.11 0.69
CA GLU A 245 0.00 -13.08 1.57
C GLU A 245 0.52 -12.93 3.01
N PRO A 246 -0.35 -13.02 4.03
CA PRO A 246 0.09 -13.02 5.41
C PRO A 246 0.98 -14.24 5.70
N TRP A 247 2.03 -14.03 6.49
CA TRP A 247 2.69 -15.12 7.18
C TRP A 247 1.67 -15.86 8.07
N ARG A 248 1.70 -17.19 8.03
CA ARG A 248 0.71 -18.03 8.71
C ARG A 248 1.22 -18.43 10.09
N PRO A 249 0.57 -17.97 11.19
CA PRO A 249 0.91 -18.42 12.53
C PRO A 249 0.60 -19.91 12.70
N ALA A 250 1.33 -20.56 13.61
CA ALA A 250 0.90 -21.83 14.15
C ALA A 250 -0.27 -21.59 15.12
N GLY A 251 -1.40 -22.28 14.93
CA GLY A 251 -2.60 -22.15 15.76
C GLY A 251 -3.74 -21.35 15.11
N ASP A 252 -4.71 -20.96 15.93
CA ASP A 252 -6.00 -20.39 15.48
C ASP A 252 -6.05 -18.85 15.47
N ALA A 253 -4.94 -18.18 15.78
CA ALA A 253 -4.86 -16.72 15.82
C ALA A 253 -5.14 -16.12 14.43
N VAL A 254 -5.97 -15.07 14.38
CA VAL A 254 -6.32 -14.41 13.12
C VAL A 254 -5.15 -13.53 12.65
N PRO A 255 -4.54 -13.78 11.48
CA PRO A 255 -3.43 -12.98 10.99
C PRO A 255 -3.90 -11.65 10.37
N VAL A 256 -3.29 -10.55 10.80
CA VAL A 256 -3.42 -9.22 10.18
C VAL A 256 -2.07 -8.85 9.54
N PRO A 257 -1.97 -8.87 8.20
CA PRO A 257 -0.72 -8.60 7.52
C PRO A 257 -0.34 -7.12 7.56
N LEU A 258 0.95 -6.88 7.81
CA LEU A 258 1.65 -5.60 7.65
C LEU A 258 2.75 -5.75 6.58
N PRO A 259 3.10 -4.69 5.84
CA PRO A 259 4.31 -4.71 5.00
C PRO A 259 5.53 -5.14 5.82
N ALA A 260 6.34 -6.05 5.28
CA ALA A 260 7.47 -6.64 5.99
C ALA A 260 8.42 -5.59 6.65
N PRO A 261 8.75 -4.45 6.01
CA PRO A 261 9.56 -3.39 6.65
C PRO A 261 8.91 -2.77 7.88
N VAL A 262 7.59 -2.57 7.87
CA VAL A 262 6.83 -2.03 9.01
C VAL A 262 6.79 -3.06 10.13
N TRP A 263 6.45 -4.32 9.81
CA TRP A 263 6.43 -5.41 10.78
C TRP A 263 7.79 -5.62 11.44
N ALA A 264 8.88 -5.63 10.65
CA ALA A 264 10.24 -5.82 11.17
C ALA A 264 10.64 -4.73 12.17
N ARG A 265 10.13 -3.50 12.00
CA ARG A 265 10.36 -2.40 12.95
C ARG A 265 9.52 -2.54 14.23
N LEU A 266 8.37 -3.22 14.19
CA LEU A 266 7.58 -3.52 15.39
C LEU A 266 8.21 -4.63 16.25
N THR A 267 8.98 -5.52 15.63
CA THR A 267 9.50 -6.75 16.27
C THR A 267 11.00 -6.71 16.55
N GLY A 268 11.75 -5.85 15.86
CA GLY A 268 13.17 -5.60 16.13
C GLY A 268 13.40 -4.82 17.42
N ALA A 269 14.60 -4.98 18.00
CA ALA A 269 15.09 -4.04 19.00
C ALA A 269 15.11 -2.62 18.39
N GLY A 270 14.86 -1.59 19.20
CA GLY A 270 14.78 -0.19 18.77
C GLY A 270 15.99 0.29 17.95
N GLU A 271 15.86 1.48 17.36
CA GLU A 271 16.86 2.12 16.49
C GLU A 271 18.31 1.85 16.94
N THR A 272 19.08 1.15 16.10
CA THR A 272 20.48 0.80 16.39
C THR A 272 21.46 1.84 15.86
N SER A 273 20.97 2.98 15.37
CA SER A 273 21.84 4.06 14.91
C SER A 273 22.75 4.52 16.06
N PRO A 274 24.06 4.65 15.81
CA PRO A 274 25.00 5.05 16.84
C PRO A 274 24.62 6.43 17.37
N THR A 275 24.11 6.47 18.61
CA THR A 275 23.88 7.72 19.32
C THR A 275 25.26 8.26 19.74
N PRO A 276 25.59 9.53 19.45
CA PRO A 276 26.81 10.14 19.96
C PRO A 276 26.82 10.07 21.49
N VAL A 277 28.00 9.93 22.09
CA VAL A 277 28.17 9.93 23.55
C VAL A 277 27.60 11.19 24.22
N SER A 278 27.50 12.30 23.48
CA SER A 278 26.87 13.55 23.91
C SER A 278 25.34 13.53 23.98
N GLY A 279 24.68 12.49 23.47
CA GLY A 279 23.21 12.38 23.39
C GLY A 279 22.51 13.40 22.48
N THR A 280 23.26 14.36 21.92
CA THR A 280 22.77 15.45 21.06
C THR A 280 23.86 15.85 20.08
N LEU A 281 23.47 16.28 18.87
CA LEU A 281 24.41 16.89 17.92
C LEU A 281 24.38 18.42 18.04
N PRO A 282 25.54 19.08 17.84
CA PRO A 282 25.57 20.52 17.64
C PRO A 282 24.68 20.91 16.45
N ALA A 283 23.90 21.99 16.60
CA ALA A 283 22.91 22.45 15.61
C ALA A 283 23.49 22.72 14.19
N GLN A 284 24.81 22.77 14.05
CA GLN A 284 25.51 23.08 12.80
C GLN A 284 25.96 21.84 12.02
N VAL A 285 25.73 20.63 12.54
CA VAL A 285 26.18 19.39 11.91
C VAL A 285 24.96 18.62 11.43
N VAL A 286 24.85 18.51 10.11
CA VAL A 286 23.87 17.66 9.42
C VAL A 286 24.61 16.40 8.97
N ARG A 287 24.13 15.22 9.35
CA ARG A 287 24.62 13.97 8.79
C ARG A 287 23.46 13.12 8.26
N ASP A 288 23.68 12.49 7.10
CA ASP A 288 22.73 11.58 6.47
C ASP A 288 22.56 10.24 7.24
N ASP A 289 23.46 9.93 8.18
CA ASP A 289 23.47 8.73 9.03
C ASP A 289 22.85 8.97 10.42
N TYR A 290 22.31 10.17 10.67
CA TYR A 290 21.76 10.52 11.98
C TYR A 290 20.30 10.10 12.13
N PRO A 291 19.85 9.64 13.32
CA PRO A 291 18.46 9.29 13.53
C PRO A 291 17.56 10.46 13.11
N HIS A 292 16.67 10.18 12.16
CA HIS A 292 15.49 10.99 11.93
C HIS A 292 14.84 11.33 13.26
N PRO A 293 14.22 12.50 13.43
CA PRO A 293 13.62 12.88 14.70
C PRO A 293 12.74 11.74 15.22
N ASP A 294 13.16 11.10 16.32
CA ASP A 294 12.43 10.00 16.97
C ASP A 294 11.04 10.44 17.46
N ARG A 295 10.80 11.76 17.44
CA ARG A 295 9.56 12.38 17.88
C ARG A 295 8.86 12.99 16.67
N PRO A 296 7.74 12.41 16.23
CA PRO A 296 6.92 13.01 15.20
C PRO A 296 6.37 14.35 15.70
N ALA A 297 6.19 15.30 14.79
CA ALA A 297 5.62 16.61 15.11
C ALA A 297 4.15 16.53 15.60
N TYR A 298 3.48 15.39 15.41
CA TYR A 298 2.07 15.17 15.76
C TYR A 298 1.77 13.70 16.08
N LEU A 299 0.61 13.47 16.70
CA LEU A 299 0.15 12.13 17.05
C LEU A 299 -0.09 11.27 15.80
N PHE A 300 0.18 9.98 15.90
CA PHE A 300 -0.06 9.02 14.81
C PHE A 300 -1.55 8.97 14.46
N HIS A 301 -1.84 9.01 13.16
CA HIS A 301 -3.18 8.76 12.63
C HIS A 301 -3.07 7.76 11.47
N PRO A 302 -3.75 6.61 11.54
CA PRO A 302 -3.90 5.74 10.39
C PRO A 302 -4.55 6.51 9.23
N ASP A 303 -4.08 6.27 8.00
CA ASP A 303 -4.61 6.97 6.84
C ASP A 303 -6.09 6.61 6.63
N HIS A 304 -6.97 7.61 6.78
CA HIS A 304 -8.41 7.42 6.75
C HIS A 304 -8.90 6.96 5.37
N ARG A 305 -8.25 7.41 4.30
CA ARG A 305 -8.63 7.04 2.92
C ARG A 305 -8.32 5.57 2.68
N THR A 306 -7.14 5.12 3.08
CA THR A 306 -6.74 3.71 3.02
C THR A 306 -7.64 2.85 3.90
N LEU A 307 -7.90 3.24 5.14
CA LEU A 307 -8.84 2.55 6.04
C LEU A 307 -10.22 2.36 5.38
N ARG A 308 -10.82 3.46 4.90
CA ARG A 308 -12.15 3.45 4.29
C ARG A 308 -12.16 2.63 2.99
N ARG A 309 -11.13 2.76 2.15
CA ARG A 309 -11.02 1.98 0.91
C ARG A 309 -10.86 0.48 1.19
N THR A 310 -10.02 0.11 2.15
CA THR A 310 -9.83 -1.29 2.55
C THR A 310 -11.14 -1.87 3.11
N LEU A 311 -11.81 -1.19 4.05
CA LEU A 311 -13.11 -1.64 4.57
C LEU A 311 -14.14 -1.80 3.46
N ALA A 312 -14.24 -0.85 2.54
CA ALA A 312 -15.19 -0.93 1.44
C ALA A 312 -14.96 -2.12 0.51
N ARG A 313 -13.75 -2.69 0.47
CA ARG A 313 -13.40 -3.87 -0.33
C ARG A 313 -13.43 -5.18 0.44
N MET A 314 -13.75 -5.14 1.72
CA MET A 314 -13.90 -6.31 2.58
C MET A 314 -15.37 -6.73 2.67
N PRO A 315 -15.75 -7.99 2.39
CA PRO A 315 -17.14 -8.42 2.49
C PRO A 315 -17.71 -8.29 3.91
N GLU A 316 -16.86 -8.35 4.95
CA GLU A 316 -17.22 -8.18 6.36
C GLU A 316 -17.87 -6.83 6.66
N VAL A 317 -17.61 -5.80 5.84
CA VAL A 317 -18.24 -4.47 5.99
C VAL A 317 -19.75 -4.52 5.84
N ARG A 318 -20.31 -5.61 5.31
CA ARG A 318 -21.77 -5.84 5.26
C ARG A 318 -22.38 -6.19 6.62
N GLN A 319 -21.56 -6.57 7.61
CA GLN A 319 -22.06 -6.80 8.96
C GLN A 319 -22.61 -5.47 9.53
N PRO A 320 -23.81 -5.46 10.15
CA PRO A 320 -24.47 -4.21 10.53
C PRO A 320 -23.62 -3.28 11.40
N TRP A 321 -22.87 -3.82 12.36
CA TRP A 321 -22.03 -3.03 13.27
C TRP A 321 -20.83 -2.39 12.54
N LEU A 322 -20.15 -3.14 11.67
CA LEU A 322 -19.00 -2.65 10.91
C LEU A 322 -19.46 -1.68 9.83
N ARG A 323 -20.66 -1.91 9.28
CA ARG A 323 -21.28 -0.98 8.35
C ARG A 323 -21.60 0.36 8.99
N ALA A 324 -22.23 0.34 10.16
CA ALA A 324 -22.53 1.55 10.92
C ALA A 324 -21.25 2.30 11.36
N LEU A 325 -20.15 1.59 11.59
CA LEU A 325 -18.83 2.20 11.79
C LEU A 325 -18.33 2.85 10.49
N TYR A 326 -18.36 2.13 9.38
CA TYR A 326 -17.94 2.62 8.06
C TYR A 326 -18.65 3.93 7.67
N ASP A 327 -19.96 4.01 7.86
CA ASP A 327 -20.75 5.18 7.49
C ASP A 327 -20.43 6.42 8.37
N ARG A 328 -19.69 6.25 9.49
CA ARG A 328 -19.22 7.32 10.38
C ARG A 328 -17.76 7.74 10.13
N LEU A 329 -17.04 7.08 9.21
CA LEU A 329 -15.64 7.38 8.83
C LEU A 329 -15.54 8.46 7.76
#